data_AF-A0A357AY27-F1
#
_entry.id   AF-A0A357AY27-F1
#
_cell.length_a   1.000
_cell.length_b   1.000
_cell.length_c   1.000
_cell.angle_alpha   90.00
_cell.angle_beta   90.00
_cell.angle_gamma   90.00
#
_symmetry.space_group_name_H-M   'P 1'
#
loop_
_entity.id
_entity.type
_entity.pdbx_description
1 polymer ?
#
loop_
_entity_poly.entity_id
_entity_poly.type
_entity_poly.pdbx_seq_one_letter_code
_entity_poly.pdbx_strand_id
1 'polypeptide(L)'
;AVLLGLFHDMHETRIGDFNYVNRMYNTSERSRAIKDALAGTGMTEDVLGLWSELEATETHEAKLAQDADQIDLILNLKEQSDLGNKYADKWMDSAVERLRTEPGRELAAMIRETDHTDWWYLGPDPSWWANKNGGRKIKG
;
A
#
# COMPACT_ATOMS: atom_id res chain seq x y z
N ALA A 1 10.28 -10.44 -2.41
CA ALA A 1 9.27 -9.36 -2.30
C ALA A 1 8.46 -9.42 -1.00
N VAL A 2 7.76 -10.52 -0.67
CA VAL A 2 6.84 -10.57 0.51
C VAL A 2 7.51 -10.13 1.83
N LEU A 3 8.69 -10.67 2.16
CA LEU A 3 9.39 -10.28 3.39
C LEU A 3 9.87 -8.82 3.37
N LEU A 4 10.23 -8.29 2.20
CA LEU A 4 10.57 -6.87 2.05
C LEU A 4 9.36 -6.00 2.39
N GLY A 5 8.18 -6.32 1.86
CA GLY A 5 6.93 -5.64 2.20
C GLY A 5 6.54 -5.82 3.66
N LEU A 6 6.78 -6.98 4.27
CA LEU A 6 6.45 -7.20 5.69
C LEU A 6 7.30 -6.33 6.64
N PHE A 7 8.58 -6.11 6.31
CA PHE A 7 9.52 -5.43 7.22
C PHE A 7 9.86 -3.99 6.86
N HIS A 8 9.44 -3.47 5.68
CA HIS A 8 9.88 -2.16 5.19
C HIS A 8 9.70 -1.03 6.22
N ASP A 9 8.53 -0.97 6.86
CA ASP A 9 8.18 0.06 7.84
C ASP A 9 8.35 -0.36 9.30
N MET A 10 9.08 -1.46 9.57
CA MET A 10 9.35 -1.91 10.95
C MET A 10 10.01 -0.82 11.80
N HIS A 11 10.85 0.01 11.17
CA HIS A 11 11.51 1.14 11.83
C HIS A 11 10.53 2.19 12.37
N GLU A 12 9.35 2.34 11.77
CA GLU A 12 8.33 3.32 12.18
C GLU A 12 7.71 3.00 13.54
N THR A 13 7.82 1.76 14.02
CA THR A 13 7.42 1.40 15.40
C THR A 13 8.16 2.20 16.47
N ARG A 14 9.34 2.74 16.15
CA ARG A 14 10.17 3.55 17.06
C ARG A 14 10.09 5.04 16.79
N ILE A 15 9.94 5.44 15.53
CA ILE A 15 10.05 6.84 15.10
C ILE A 15 8.75 7.44 14.55
N GLY A 16 7.68 6.65 14.47
CA GLY A 16 6.42 7.00 13.81
C GLY A 16 6.53 7.06 12.29
N ASP A 17 5.39 7.19 11.63
CA ASP A 17 5.31 7.46 10.18
C ASP A 17 5.89 8.86 9.89
N PHE A 18 6.96 8.86 9.10
CA PHE A 18 7.69 10.07 8.76
C PHE A 18 7.21 10.68 7.44
N ASN A 19 5.97 11.20 7.49
CA ASN A 19 5.28 11.83 6.37
C ASN A 19 6.00 13.06 5.78
N TYR A 20 5.50 13.56 4.64
CA TYR A 20 6.10 14.67 3.90
C TYR A 20 6.24 15.96 4.71
N VAL A 21 5.30 16.29 5.59
CA VAL A 21 5.39 17.49 6.44
C VAL A 21 6.49 17.31 7.47
N ASN A 22 6.57 16.14 8.10
CA ASN A 22 7.64 15.83 9.06
C ASN A 22 9.03 15.95 8.40
N ARG A 23 9.18 15.50 7.14
CA ARG A 23 10.44 15.61 6.37
C ARG A 23 10.86 17.05 6.06
N MET A 24 9.93 18.01 6.05
CA MET A 24 10.29 19.42 5.81
C MET A 24 10.97 20.08 7.02
N TYR A 25 10.69 19.58 8.22
CA TYR A 25 11.07 20.26 9.47
C TYR A 25 11.90 19.39 10.42
N ASN A 26 12.08 18.12 10.12
CA ASN A 26 12.73 17.18 11.04
C ASN A 26 13.57 16.12 10.30
N THR A 27 14.35 15.35 11.05
CA THR A 27 15.16 14.22 10.56
C THR A 27 14.90 12.97 11.39
N SER A 28 15.24 11.78 10.84
CA SER A 28 15.08 10.51 11.55
C SER A 28 16.24 9.55 11.32
N GLU A 29 16.57 8.78 12.36
CA GLU A 29 17.67 7.81 12.36
C GLU A 29 17.15 6.41 11.98
N ARG A 30 16.66 6.23 10.74
CA ARG A 30 15.93 5.02 10.28
C ARG A 30 16.70 3.71 10.50
N SER A 31 18.00 3.67 10.17
CA SER A 31 18.84 2.47 10.34
C SER A 31 19.07 2.11 11.81
N ARG A 32 19.17 3.10 12.69
CA ARG A 32 19.23 2.87 14.13
C ARG A 32 17.89 2.36 14.65
N ALA A 33 16.79 2.98 14.21
CA ALA A 33 15.44 2.62 14.61
C ALA A 33 15.10 1.17 14.28
N ILE A 34 15.41 0.69 13.07
CA ILE A 34 15.16 -0.72 12.71
C ILE A 34 16.01 -1.68 13.54
N LYS A 35 17.29 -1.34 13.78
CA LYS A 35 18.19 -2.16 14.60
C LYS A 35 17.67 -2.26 16.06
N ASP A 36 17.24 -1.15 16.62
CA ASP A 36 16.70 -1.08 17.98
C ASP A 36 15.30 -1.72 18.08
N ALA A 37 14.51 -1.73 17.00
CA ALA A 37 13.23 -2.44 16.94
C ALA A 37 13.41 -3.97 16.95
N LEU A 38 14.48 -4.47 16.34
CA LEU A 38 14.74 -5.91 16.20
C LEU A 38 15.66 -6.48 17.29
N ALA A 39 16.21 -5.64 18.17
CA ALA A 39 17.14 -6.08 19.20
C ALA A 39 16.52 -7.18 20.10
N GLY A 40 17.22 -8.31 20.24
CA GLY A 40 16.78 -9.44 21.08
C GLY A 40 15.80 -10.41 20.40
N THR A 41 15.38 -10.16 19.16
CA THR A 41 14.47 -11.05 18.41
C THR A 41 15.18 -12.22 17.74
N GLY A 42 16.49 -12.11 17.53
CA GLY A 42 17.27 -13.04 16.69
C GLY A 42 17.14 -12.79 15.18
N MET A 43 16.36 -11.80 14.74
CA MET A 43 16.09 -11.51 13.32
C MET A 43 16.86 -10.30 12.77
N THR A 44 17.73 -9.68 13.58
CA THR A 44 18.33 -8.38 13.28
C THR A 44 19.11 -8.38 11.96
N GLU A 45 20.01 -9.33 11.75
CA GLU A 45 20.85 -9.37 10.54
C GLU A 45 20.02 -9.68 9.28
N ASP A 46 19.11 -10.65 9.37
CA ASP A 46 18.25 -11.03 8.24
C ASP A 46 17.40 -9.86 7.75
N VAL A 47 16.78 -9.13 8.68
CA VAL A 47 15.91 -8.00 8.33
C VAL A 47 16.71 -6.76 7.94
N LEU A 48 17.91 -6.53 8.50
CA LEU A 48 18.79 -5.46 8.04
C LEU A 48 19.27 -5.68 6.60
N GLY A 49 19.53 -6.94 6.22
CA GLY A 49 19.82 -7.32 4.84
C GLY A 49 18.66 -6.97 3.90
N LEU A 50 17.44 -7.39 4.26
CA LEU A 50 16.21 -7.06 3.51
C LEU A 50 15.99 -5.54 3.40
N TRP A 51 16.17 -4.81 4.50
CA TRP A 51 16.00 -3.35 4.52
C TRP A 51 17.00 -2.65 3.61
N SER A 52 18.26 -3.10 3.62
CA SER A 52 19.32 -2.57 2.75
C SER A 52 19.02 -2.85 1.27
N GLU A 53 18.53 -4.05 0.93
CA GLU A 53 18.10 -4.41 -0.42
C GLU A 53 16.94 -3.51 -0.88
N LEU A 54 15.94 -3.29 -0.02
CA LEU A 54 14.79 -2.45 -0.33
C LEU A 54 15.18 -1.01 -0.60
N GLU A 55 16.03 -0.42 0.26
CA GLU A 55 16.47 0.97 0.11
C GLU A 55 17.34 1.16 -1.15
N ALA A 56 18.20 0.19 -1.50
CA ALA A 56 18.99 0.23 -2.73
C ALA A 56 18.11 0.17 -4.00
N THR A 57 16.98 -0.53 -3.94
CA THR A 57 16.00 -0.64 -5.04
C THR A 57 16.57 -1.20 -6.36
N GLU A 58 17.61 -2.02 -6.28
CA GLU A 58 18.29 -2.55 -7.48
C GLU A 58 17.64 -3.85 -7.98
N THR A 59 17.18 -4.69 -7.05
CA THR A 59 16.58 -6.01 -7.34
C THR A 59 15.17 -5.87 -7.88
N HIS A 60 14.69 -6.92 -8.56
CA HIS A 60 13.32 -6.96 -9.05
C HIS A 60 12.33 -7.02 -7.87
N GLU A 61 12.66 -7.79 -6.85
CA GLU A 61 11.90 -7.96 -5.63
C GLU A 61 11.74 -6.66 -4.83
N ALA A 62 12.79 -5.83 -4.74
CA ALA A 62 12.74 -4.53 -4.09
C ALA A 62 11.84 -3.54 -4.86
N LYS A 63 11.94 -3.54 -6.20
CA LYS A 63 11.05 -2.73 -7.05
C LYS A 63 9.59 -3.13 -6.88
N LEU A 64 9.30 -4.44 -6.88
CA LEU A 64 7.95 -4.95 -6.63
C LEU A 64 7.44 -4.61 -5.23
N ALA A 65 8.28 -4.69 -4.20
CA ALA A 65 7.88 -4.36 -2.83
C ALA A 65 7.58 -2.86 -2.67
N GLN A 66 8.39 -1.98 -3.28
CA GLN A 66 8.08 -0.55 -3.29
C GLN A 66 6.84 -0.23 -4.11
N ASP A 67 6.65 -0.86 -5.27
CA ASP A 67 5.42 -0.69 -6.04
C ASP A 67 4.19 -1.15 -5.24
N ALA A 68 4.30 -2.24 -4.48
CA ALA A 68 3.20 -2.73 -3.64
C ALA A 68 2.82 -1.72 -2.55
N ASP A 69 3.79 -1.10 -1.87
CA ASP A 69 3.56 0.01 -0.93
C ASP A 69 2.85 1.20 -1.64
N GLN A 70 3.30 1.55 -2.84
CA GLN A 70 2.66 2.61 -3.63
C GLN A 70 1.23 2.28 -4.06
N ILE A 71 1.00 1.04 -4.48
CA ILE A 71 -0.32 0.57 -4.89
C ILE A 71 -1.30 0.56 -3.71
N ASP A 72 -0.84 0.17 -2.52
CA ASP A 72 -1.67 0.23 -1.30
C ASP A 72 -2.12 1.66 -0.99
N LEU A 73 -1.19 2.63 -1.05
CA LEU A 73 -1.54 4.04 -0.91
C LEU A 73 -2.49 4.51 -2.03
N ILE A 74 -2.28 4.10 -3.28
CA ILE A 74 -3.16 4.45 -4.41
C ILE A 74 -4.59 3.93 -4.19
N LEU A 75 -4.76 2.71 -3.67
CA LEU A 75 -6.07 2.16 -3.33
C LEU A 75 -6.78 2.99 -2.25
N ASN A 76 -6.06 3.36 -1.18
CA ASN A 76 -6.58 4.25 -0.14
C ASN A 76 -7.00 5.62 -0.72
N LEU A 77 -6.19 6.18 -1.62
CA LEU A 77 -6.50 7.44 -2.29
C LEU A 77 -7.68 7.32 -3.25
N LYS A 78 -7.84 6.18 -3.92
CA LYS A 78 -8.98 5.93 -4.80
C LYS A 78 -10.30 5.91 -4.02
N GLU A 79 -10.34 5.23 -2.88
CA GLU A 79 -11.50 5.27 -1.98
C GLU A 79 -11.82 6.72 -1.58
N GLN A 80 -10.82 7.48 -1.16
CA GLN A 80 -11.03 8.88 -0.77
C GLN A 80 -11.52 9.75 -1.94
N SER A 81 -10.99 9.53 -3.16
CA SER A 81 -11.43 10.22 -4.37
C SER A 81 -12.89 9.93 -4.68
N ASP A 82 -13.31 8.66 -4.65
CA ASP A 82 -14.69 8.24 -4.88
C ASP A 82 -15.67 8.81 -3.82
N LEU A 83 -15.19 8.98 -2.59
CA LEU A 83 -15.94 9.63 -1.51
C LEU A 83 -15.96 11.18 -1.63
N GLY A 84 -15.35 11.75 -2.67
CA GLY A 84 -15.37 13.18 -2.98
C GLY A 84 -14.27 14.01 -2.32
N ASN A 85 -13.23 13.38 -1.77
CA ASN A 85 -12.07 14.11 -1.25
C ASN A 85 -11.22 14.64 -2.40
N LYS A 86 -11.46 15.90 -2.78
CA LYS A 86 -10.73 16.60 -3.86
C LYS A 86 -9.20 16.63 -3.72
N TYR A 87 -8.67 16.40 -2.52
CA TYR A 87 -7.22 16.37 -2.32
C TYR A 87 -6.63 15.01 -2.71
N ALA A 88 -7.42 13.93 -2.69
CA ALA A 88 -6.94 12.58 -2.95
C ALA A 88 -6.32 12.44 -4.35
N ASP A 89 -6.95 13.02 -5.38
CA ASP A 89 -6.45 12.97 -6.76
C ASP A 89 -5.06 13.61 -6.89
N LYS A 90 -4.84 14.74 -6.21
CA LYS A 90 -3.54 15.42 -6.20
C LYS A 90 -2.44 14.53 -5.62
N TRP A 91 -2.74 13.81 -4.54
CA TRP A 91 -1.80 12.86 -3.94
C TRP A 91 -1.62 11.62 -4.82
N MET A 92 -2.69 11.16 -5.47
CA MET A 92 -2.68 9.98 -6.34
C MET A 92 -1.82 10.21 -7.57
N ASP A 93 -1.87 11.40 -8.20
CA ASP A 93 -0.97 11.78 -9.29
C ASP A 93 0.51 11.60 -8.87
N SER A 94 0.86 12.06 -7.67
CA SER A 94 2.22 11.95 -7.13
C SER A 94 2.61 10.51 -6.75
N ALA A 95 1.64 9.66 -6.41
CA ALA A 95 1.87 8.26 -6.09
C ALA A 95 2.15 7.42 -7.35
N VAL A 96 1.42 7.66 -8.44
CA VAL A 96 1.60 6.93 -9.70
C VAL A 96 3.01 7.13 -10.27
N GLU A 97 3.57 8.34 -10.19
CA GLU A 97 4.93 8.63 -10.66
C GLU A 97 6.03 7.87 -9.91
N ARG A 98 5.73 7.32 -8.73
CA ARG A 98 6.69 6.55 -7.92
C ARG A 98 6.75 5.07 -8.31
N LEU A 99 5.81 4.59 -9.12
CA LEU A 99 5.77 3.22 -9.59
C LEU A 99 6.93 2.95 -10.55
N ARG A 100 7.64 1.86 -10.31
CA ARG A 100 8.90 1.51 -10.97
C ARG A 100 8.68 0.49 -12.07
N THR A 101 7.82 -0.49 -11.85
CA THR A 101 7.56 -1.59 -12.78
C THR A 101 6.43 -1.26 -13.75
N GLU A 102 6.46 -1.88 -14.93
CA GLU A 102 5.38 -1.79 -15.91
C GLU A 102 4.06 -2.37 -15.38
N PRO A 103 4.03 -3.59 -14.79
CA PRO A 103 2.81 -4.11 -14.16
C PRO A 103 2.24 -3.22 -13.05
N GLY A 104 3.11 -2.56 -12.26
CA GLY A 104 2.67 -1.62 -11.23
C GLY A 104 1.91 -0.43 -11.82
N ARG A 105 2.44 0.15 -12.91
CA ARG A 105 1.80 1.26 -13.63
C ARG A 105 0.48 0.85 -14.30
N GLU A 106 0.44 -0.32 -14.92
CA GLU A 106 -0.79 -0.88 -15.50
C GLU A 106 -1.87 -1.09 -14.44
N LEU A 107 -1.51 -1.65 -13.29
CA LEU A 107 -2.45 -1.85 -12.18
C LEU A 107 -2.96 -0.53 -11.63
N ALA A 108 -2.10 0.47 -11.45
CA ALA A 108 -2.52 1.79 -10.99
C ALA A 108 -3.46 2.49 -11.97
N ALA A 109 -3.25 2.33 -13.28
CA ALA A 109 -4.17 2.83 -14.30
C ALA A 109 -5.55 2.15 -14.18
N MET A 110 -5.59 0.84 -13.97
CA MET A 110 -6.85 0.12 -13.73
C MET A 110 -7.56 0.57 -12.45
N ILE A 111 -6.81 0.77 -11.36
CA ILE A 111 -7.37 1.25 -10.08
C ILE A 111 -8.05 2.61 -10.27
N ARG A 112 -7.45 3.52 -11.04
CA ARG A 112 -8.01 4.86 -11.29
C ARG A 112 -9.38 4.85 -11.96
N GLU A 113 -9.60 3.90 -12.87
CA GLU A 113 -10.84 3.82 -13.66
C GLU A 113 -11.91 2.92 -13.03
N THR A 114 -11.58 2.19 -11.96
CA THR A 114 -12.50 1.24 -11.30
C THR A 114 -13.12 1.88 -10.06
N ASP A 115 -14.44 1.76 -9.86
CA ASP A 115 -15.07 2.22 -8.62
C ASP A 115 -14.59 1.37 -7.43
N HIS A 116 -14.17 1.99 -6.32
CA HIS A 116 -13.61 1.25 -5.19
C HIS A 116 -14.60 0.26 -4.55
N THR A 117 -15.91 0.41 -4.80
CA THR A 117 -16.94 -0.49 -4.27
C THR A 117 -17.22 -1.69 -5.18
N ASP A 118 -16.75 -1.67 -6.43
CA ASP A 118 -17.09 -2.69 -7.43
C ASP A 118 -16.74 -4.12 -6.99
N TRP A 119 -15.68 -4.29 -6.18
CA TRP A 119 -15.21 -5.60 -5.72
C TRP A 119 -16.26 -6.38 -4.92
N TRP A 120 -17.14 -5.70 -4.17
CA TRP A 120 -18.22 -6.32 -3.42
C TRP A 120 -19.60 -6.02 -4.01
N TYR A 121 -19.76 -4.90 -4.70
CA TYR A 121 -21.05 -4.48 -5.23
C TYR A 121 -21.47 -5.28 -6.47
N LEU A 122 -20.53 -5.56 -7.38
CA LEU A 122 -20.81 -6.30 -8.62
C LEU A 122 -20.86 -7.82 -8.45
N GLY A 123 -20.45 -8.34 -7.29
CA GLY A 123 -20.43 -9.78 -7.03
C GLY A 123 -21.82 -10.44 -7.00
N PRO A 124 -22.79 -9.88 -6.24
CA PRO A 124 -24.15 -10.40 -6.19
C PRO A 124 -24.98 -10.08 -7.45
N ASP A 125 -25.94 -10.95 -7.79
CA ASP A 125 -26.98 -10.66 -8.79
C ASP A 125 -27.82 -9.43 -8.35
N PRO A 126 -28.27 -8.55 -9.27
CA PRO A 126 -29.05 -7.37 -8.89
C PRO A 126 -30.28 -7.65 -8.02
N SER A 127 -30.90 -8.83 -8.16
CA SER A 127 -32.03 -9.23 -7.31
C SER A 127 -31.64 -9.50 -5.85
N TRP A 128 -30.36 -9.73 -5.56
CA TRP A 128 -29.84 -9.90 -4.20
C TRP A 128 -30.07 -8.64 -3.37
N TRP A 129 -29.83 -7.46 -3.95
CA TRP A 129 -30.04 -6.16 -3.31
C TRP A 129 -31.52 -5.82 -3.09
N ALA A 130 -32.40 -6.33 -3.95
CA ALA A 130 -33.84 -6.11 -3.89
C ALA A 130 -34.59 -7.09 -2.94
N ASN A 131 -34.03 -8.26 -2.66
CA ASN A 131 -34.64 -9.23 -1.76
C ASN A 131 -34.34 -8.89 -0.28
N LYS A 132 -35.34 -8.97 0.60
CA LYS A 132 -35.15 -8.76 2.05
C LYS A 132 -34.01 -9.65 2.56
N ASN A 133 -32.99 -9.02 3.14
CA ASN A 133 -31.82 -9.64 3.77
C ASN A 133 -30.89 -10.44 2.84
N GLY A 134 -30.81 -10.13 1.54
CA GLY A 134 -29.85 -10.81 0.64
C GLY A 134 -30.14 -12.31 0.46
N GLY A 135 -31.41 -12.73 0.64
CA GLY A 135 -31.81 -14.11 0.45
C GLY A 135 -31.64 -14.55 -1.00
N ARG A 136 -30.88 -15.63 -1.23
CA ARG A 136 -30.83 -16.28 -2.55
C ARG A 136 -32.22 -16.80 -2.90
N LYS A 137 -32.74 -16.45 -4.09
CA LYS A 137 -33.93 -17.12 -4.62
C LYS A 137 -33.60 -18.60 -4.82
N ILE A 138 -34.24 -19.46 -4.04
CA ILE A 138 -34.24 -20.90 -4.30
C ILE A 138 -34.97 -21.08 -5.62
N LYS A 139 -34.25 -21.45 -6.69
CA LYS A 139 -34.89 -21.87 -7.94
C LYS A 139 -35.62 -23.18 -7.65
N GLY A 140 -36.95 -23.14 -7.76
CA GLY A 140 -37.81 -24.33 -7.80
C GLY A 140 -37.69 -25.05 -9.14
#